data_AF-A0A7V9PG60-F1
#
_entry.id   AF-A0A7V9PG60-F1
#
_cell.length_a   1.000
_cell.length_b   1.000
_cell.length_c   1.000
_cell.angle_alpha   90.00
_cell.angle_beta   90.00
_cell.angle_gamma   90.00
#
_symmetry.space_group_name_H-M   'P 1'
#
loop_
_entity.id
_entity.type
_entity.pdbx_description
1 polymer ?
#
loop_
_entity_poly.entity_id
_entity_poly.type
_entity_poly.pdbx_seq_one_letter_code
_entity_poly.pdbx_strand_id
1 'polypeptide(L)'
;MHPIERLRYVARAGSAEQRELVSEAATALGGLGDDGPGLVLSCKRLVERQPTSGPMWWLCARLLRAADPRGEAWRCVGEIDGDPTA
;
A
#
# COMPACT_ATOMS: atom_id res chain seq x y z
N MET A 1 -5.25 12.70 -29.08
CA MET A 1 -5.07 11.76 -27.95
C MET A 1 -6.46 11.26 -27.54
N HIS A 2 -6.72 9.97 -27.70
CA HIS A 2 -7.98 9.30 -27.38
C HIS A 2 -8.17 9.19 -25.84
N PRO A 3 -9.40 9.23 -25.30
CA PRO A 3 -9.65 9.12 -23.86
C PRO A 3 -8.97 7.92 -23.19
N ILE A 4 -8.88 6.79 -23.90
CA ILE A 4 -8.22 5.58 -23.40
C ILE A 4 -6.68 5.69 -23.34
N GLU A 5 -6.08 6.52 -24.20
CA GLU A 5 -4.63 6.79 -24.20
C GLU A 5 -4.26 7.75 -23.07
N ARG A 6 -5.15 8.71 -22.78
CA ARG A 6 -5.03 9.59 -21.60
C ARG A 6 -5.12 8.79 -20.30
N LEU A 7 -6.04 7.83 -20.21
CA LEU A 7 -6.16 6.94 -19.05
C LEU A 7 -4.94 6.01 -18.90
N ARG A 8 -4.40 5.48 -20.00
CA ARG A 8 -3.17 4.67 -19.98
C ARG A 8 -1.93 5.49 -19.63
N TYR A 9 -1.89 6.77 -20.00
CA TYR A 9 -0.84 7.69 -19.62
C TYR A 9 -0.92 8.06 -18.13
N VAL A 10 -2.11 8.37 -17.61
CA VAL A 10 -2.35 8.62 -16.18
C VAL A 10 -2.06 7.37 -15.34
N ALA A 11 -2.37 6.17 -15.82
CA ALA A 11 -2.00 4.93 -15.14
C ALA A 11 -0.48 4.68 -15.12
N ARG A 12 0.30 5.32 -16.01
CA ARG A 12 1.78 5.26 -16.03
C ARG A 12 2.42 6.46 -15.30
N ALA A 13 1.67 7.52 -15.05
CA ALA A 13 2.09 8.74 -14.38
C ALA A 13 1.24 8.92 -13.10
N GLY A 14 1.55 8.31 -11.95
CA GLY A 14 2.79 7.64 -11.57
C GLY A 14 2.56 6.45 -10.64
N SER A 15 3.19 5.35 -11.02
CA SER A 15 3.25 4.10 -10.26
C SER A 15 4.46 4.10 -9.32
N ALA A 16 5.59 4.70 -9.74
CA ALA A 16 6.76 4.94 -8.90
C ALA A 16 6.44 5.73 -7.60
N GLU A 17 5.62 6.79 -7.68
CA GLU A 17 5.16 7.52 -6.50
C GLU A 17 4.23 6.67 -5.60
N GLN A 18 3.35 5.85 -6.20
CA GLN A 18 2.48 4.96 -5.43
C GLN A 18 3.27 3.84 -4.74
N ARG A 19 4.29 3.30 -5.40
CA ARG A 19 5.22 2.31 -4.83
C ARG A 19 5.95 2.87 -3.63
N GLU A 20 6.57 4.04 -3.76
CA GLU A 20 7.26 4.70 -2.65
C GLU A 20 6.30 4.96 -1.48
N LEU A 21 5.10 5.47 -1.75
CA LEU A 21 4.07 5.70 -0.73
C LEU A 21 3.63 4.40 -0.03
N VAL A 22 3.50 3.29 -0.76
CA VAL A 22 3.15 1.98 -0.20
C VAL A 22 4.29 1.43 0.64
N SER A 23 5.54 1.57 0.20
CA SER A 23 6.72 1.13 0.95
C SER A 23 6.91 1.94 2.24
N GLU A 24 6.70 3.25 2.20
CA GLU A 24 6.70 4.10 3.39
C GLU A 24 5.55 3.75 4.34
N ALA A 25 4.34 3.54 3.81
CA ALA A 25 3.19 3.12 4.60
C ALA A 25 3.43 1.77 5.26
N ALA A 26 3.98 0.78 4.54
CA ALA A 26 4.31 -0.52 5.07
C ALA A 26 5.31 -0.41 6.22
N THR A 27 6.35 0.40 6.05
CA THR A 27 7.36 0.66 7.10
C THR A 27 6.73 1.28 8.34
N ALA A 28 5.87 2.31 8.17
CA ALA A 28 5.21 2.98 9.27
C ALA A 28 4.23 2.04 10.02
N LEU A 29 3.41 1.30 9.28
CA LEU A 29 2.43 0.37 9.85
C LEU A 29 3.11 -0.84 10.52
N GLY A 30 4.18 -1.37 9.94
CA GLY A 30 4.98 -2.44 10.55
C GLY A 30 5.68 -2.00 11.86
N GLY A 31 5.90 -0.69 12.02
CA GLY A 31 6.38 -0.08 13.26
C GLY A 31 5.39 -0.20 14.43
N LEU A 32 4.09 -0.37 14.17
CA LEU A 32 3.06 -0.52 15.20
C LEU A 32 3.13 -1.88 15.90
N GLY A 33 3.74 -2.89 15.27
CA GLY A 33 4.04 -4.18 15.91
C GLY A 33 2.82 -4.83 16.56
N ASP A 34 2.88 -4.96 17.89
CA ASP A 34 1.85 -5.60 18.73
C ASP A 34 0.66 -4.68 19.08
N ASP A 35 0.68 -3.40 18.68
CA ASP A 35 -0.46 -2.49 18.84
C ASP A 35 -1.54 -2.75 17.79
N GLY A 36 -2.29 -3.84 17.99
CA GLY A 36 -3.41 -4.23 17.13
C GLY A 36 -4.46 -3.12 16.94
N PRO A 37 -4.98 -2.47 18.01
CA PRO A 37 -5.91 -1.36 17.86
C PRO A 37 -5.34 -0.18 17.06
N GLY A 38 -4.08 0.20 17.31
CA GLY A 38 -3.41 1.26 16.56
C GLY A 38 -3.24 0.93 15.08
N LEU A 39 -2.93 -0.34 14.77
CA LEU A 39 -2.85 -0.84 13.40
C LEU A 39 -4.20 -0.75 12.68
N VAL A 40 -5.29 -1.21 13.30
CA VAL A 40 -6.65 -1.13 12.73
C VAL A 40 -7.04 0.32 12.42
N LEU A 41 -6.83 1.23 13.38
CA LEU A 41 -7.19 2.63 13.21
C LEU A 41 -6.36 3.30 12.10
N SER A 42 -5.07 3.00 12.04
CA SER A 42 -4.16 3.54 11.02
C SER A 42 -4.54 3.04 9.63
N CYS A 43 -4.79 1.74 9.48
CA CYS A 43 -5.25 1.14 8.22
C CYS A 43 -6.57 1.76 7.74
N LYS A 44 -7.56 1.94 8.65
CA LYS A 44 -8.84 2.60 8.32
C LYS A 44 -8.61 4.01 7.78
N ARG A 45 -7.82 4.83 8.48
CA ARG A 45 -7.54 6.22 8.08
C ARG A 45 -6.80 6.32 6.76
N LEU A 46 -5.90 5.38 6.50
CA LEU A 46 -5.09 5.36 5.28
C LEU A 46 -5.95 5.03 4.06
N VAL A 47 -6.82 4.03 4.19
CA VAL A 47 -7.80 3.65 3.17
C VAL A 47 -8.84 4.76 2.93
N GLU A 48 -9.34 5.41 3.99
CA GLU A 48 -10.26 6.55 3.86
C GLU A 48 -9.64 7.74 3.10
N ARG A 49 -8.32 7.95 3.24
CA ARG A 49 -7.59 9.01 2.53
C ARG A 49 -7.22 8.63 1.10
N GLN A 50 -7.00 7.35 0.83
CA GLN A 50 -6.58 6.83 -0.47
C GLN A 50 -7.57 5.76 -0.99
N PRO A 51 -8.87 6.08 -1.12
CA PRO A 51 -9.90 5.07 -1.36
C PRO A 51 -9.75 4.37 -2.73
N THR A 52 -9.09 5.02 -3.69
CA THR A 52 -8.86 4.49 -5.04
C THR A 52 -7.50 3.80 -5.21
N SER A 53 -6.64 3.81 -4.18
CA SER A 53 -5.32 3.16 -4.24
C SER A 53 -5.46 1.67 -3.93
N GLY A 54 -5.54 0.84 -4.97
CA GLY A 54 -5.55 -0.62 -4.87
C GLY A 54 -4.38 -1.19 -4.04
N PRO A 55 -3.13 -0.72 -4.25
CA PRO A 55 -1.99 -1.13 -3.43
C PRO A 55 -2.16 -0.82 -1.94
N MET A 56 -2.80 0.29 -1.59
CA MET A 56 -3.05 0.66 -0.19
C MET A 56 -4.07 -0.29 0.47
N TRP A 57 -5.13 -0.65 -0.26
CA TRP A 57 -6.07 -1.69 0.17
C TRP A 57 -5.40 -3.04 0.34
N TRP A 58 -4.56 -3.44 -0.61
CA TRP A 58 -3.79 -4.68 -0.58
C TRP A 58 -2.88 -4.75 0.65
N LEU A 59 -2.09 -3.70 0.92
CA LEU A 59 -1.21 -3.62 2.08
C LEU A 59 -2.00 -3.74 3.39
N CYS A 60 -3.02 -2.89 3.58
CA CYS A 60 -3.82 -2.88 4.82
C CYS A 60 -4.49 -4.23 5.08
N ALA A 61 -5.05 -4.87 4.04
CA ALA A 61 -5.70 -6.17 4.18
C ALA A 61 -4.73 -7.29 4.61
N ARG A 62 -3.49 -7.27 4.11
CA ARG A 62 -2.45 -8.23 4.50
C ARG A 62 -2.01 -8.04 5.94
N LEU A 63 -1.70 -6.81 6.33
CA LEU A 63 -1.25 -6.50 7.69
C LEU A 63 -2.31 -6.86 8.74
N LEU A 64 -3.60 -6.60 8.47
CA LEU A 64 -4.70 -6.90 9.39
C LEU A 64 -4.96 -8.40 9.56
N ARG A 65 -4.55 -9.24 8.59
CA ARG A 65 -4.69 -10.70 8.67
C ARG A 65 -3.45 -11.37 9.26
N ALA A 66 -2.30 -10.71 9.22
CA ALA A 66 -1.03 -11.29 9.62
C ALA A 66 -0.95 -11.50 11.14
N ALA A 67 -0.47 -12.67 11.56
CA ALA A 67 -0.12 -12.92 12.96
C ALA A 67 1.15 -12.15 13.38
N ASP A 68 1.99 -11.78 12.40
CA ASP A 68 3.16 -10.93 12.57
C ASP A 68 3.09 -9.78 11.54
N PRO A 69 2.42 -8.66 11.88
CA PRO A 69 2.31 -7.51 10.97
C PRO A 69 3.65 -6.88 10.61
N ARG A 70 4.65 -6.95 11.50
CA ARG A 70 5.99 -6.40 11.21
C ARG A 70 6.68 -7.22 10.13
N GLY A 71 6.74 -8.55 10.28
CA GLY A 71 7.31 -9.42 9.27
C GLY A 71 6.55 -9.34 7.95
N GLU A 72 5.22 -9.21 8.02
CA GLU A 72 4.39 -9.06 6.83
C GLU A 72 4.63 -7.74 6.09
N ALA A 73 4.83 -6.63 6.79
CA ALA A 73 5.18 -5.35 6.19
C ALA A 73 6.46 -5.45 5.35
N TRP A 74 7.50 -6.11 5.86
CA TRP A 74 8.74 -6.34 5.10
C TRP A 74 8.53 -7.17 3.83
N ARG A 75 7.66 -8.18 3.88
CA ARG A 75 7.29 -8.96 2.69
C ARG A 75 6.57 -8.08 1.67
N CYS A 76 5.63 -7.25 2.12
CA CYS A 76 4.89 -6.34 1.25
C CYS A 76 5.82 -5.34 0.53
N VAL A 77 6.84 -4.80 1.21
CA VAL A 77 7.85 -3.93 0.58
C VAL A 77 8.61 -4.68 -0.51
N GLY A 78 9.09 -5.90 -0.23
CA GLY A 78 9.79 -6.70 -1.24
C GLY A 78 8.90 -7.05 -2.44
N GLU A 79 7.62 -7.33 -2.21
CA GLU A 79 6.66 -7.62 -3.27
C GLU A 79 6.33 -6.37 -4.12
N ILE A 80 6.13 -5.20 -3.52
CA ILE A 80 5.83 -3.96 -4.27
C ILE A 80 7.06 -3.43 -5.04
N ASP A 81 8.26 -3.58 -4.48
CA ASP A 81 9.51 -3.21 -5.15
C ASP A 81 9.79 -4.12 -6.35
N GLY A 82 9.40 -5.39 -6.27
CA GLY A 82 9.53 -6.38 -7.33
C GLY A 82 8.41 -6.37 -8.37
N ASP A 83 7.30 -5.67 -8.13
CA ASP A 83 6.13 -5.69 -9.01
C ASP A 83 6.36 -4.78 -10.23
N PRO A 84 6.39 -5.30 -11.48
CA PRO A 84 6.59 -4.49 -12.67
C PRO A 84 5.36 -3.65 -13.05
N THR A 85 4.24 -3.83 -12.36
CA THR A 85 2.97 -3.14 -12.58
C THR A 85 2.62 -2.12 -11.48
N ALA A 86 3.42 -2.09 -10.40
CA ALA A 86 3.26 -1.19 -9.26
C ALA A 86 3.84 0.21 -9.47
#